data_AF-A0A7T5JRL8-F1
#
_entry.id   AF-A0A7T5JRL8-F1
#
_cell.length_a   1.000
_cell.length_b   1.000
_cell.length_c   1.000
_cell.angle_alpha   90.00
_cell.angle_beta   90.00
_cell.angle_gamma   90.00
#
_symmetry.space_group_name_H-M   'P 1'
#
loop_
_entity.id
_entity.type
_entity.pdbx_description
1 polymer ?
#
loop_
_entity_poly.entity_id
_entity_poly.type
_entity_poly.pdbx_seq_one_letter_code
_entity_poly.pdbx_strand_id
1 'polypeptide(L)'
;MSFVPMESRTEAIVNKDAGFMEFDLGSDIGYQEWRGMFAELGVKATLFNGYILQQHNQDAQISTTPVQLHLFQHAMYLSPPFEGREYYFELVRENVRMAKAYFRIPPDVNEAALEGHKPSRDDLYALDIWVTGGTGGGGEFSASSLLKGNDLDSLGSGSEQKIYTLIYEARIKTDRDEYDIRRFESEQLFGQERN
;
A
#
# COMPACT_ATOMS: atom_id res chain seq x y z
N MET A 1 -8.15 -23.69 4.87
CA MET A 1 -8.01 -23.51 3.40
C MET A 1 -6.69 -22.81 3.14
N SER A 2 -5.97 -23.18 2.08
CA SER A 2 -4.76 -22.45 1.64
C SER A 2 -5.16 -21.08 1.10
N PHE A 3 -4.42 -20.04 1.46
CA PHE A 3 -4.59 -18.70 0.89
C PHE A 3 -4.25 -18.73 -0.61
N VAL A 4 -5.13 -18.17 -1.45
CA VAL A 4 -4.87 -17.95 -2.88
C VAL A 4 -4.95 -16.43 -3.10
N PRO A 5 -3.88 -15.77 -3.57
CA PRO A 5 -3.93 -14.33 -3.81
C PRO A 5 -4.87 -14.02 -4.97
N MET A 6 -5.84 -13.13 -4.77
CA MET A 6 -6.57 -12.53 -5.87
C MET A 6 -5.63 -11.67 -6.72
N GLU A 7 -5.91 -11.58 -8.03
CA GLU A 7 -5.12 -10.79 -8.97
C GLU A 7 -5.18 -9.29 -8.61
N SER A 8 -4.02 -8.65 -8.56
CA SER A 8 -3.93 -7.21 -8.36
C SER A 8 -3.97 -6.46 -9.69
N ARG A 9 -4.74 -5.38 -9.74
CA ARG A 9 -4.76 -4.45 -10.87
C ARG A 9 -3.58 -3.48 -10.87
N THR A 10 -2.74 -3.49 -9.84
CA THR A 10 -1.65 -2.52 -9.68
C THR A 10 -0.68 -2.56 -10.84
N GLU A 11 -0.33 -3.73 -11.34
CA GLU A 11 0.58 -3.91 -12.51
C GLU A 11 0.04 -3.26 -13.79
N ALA A 12 -1.29 -3.20 -13.96
CA ALA A 12 -1.91 -2.54 -15.11
C ALA A 12 -2.00 -1.01 -14.95
N ILE A 13 -1.82 -0.52 -13.71
CA ILE A 13 -1.98 0.88 -13.33
C ILE A 13 -0.62 1.58 -13.19
N VAL A 14 0.33 0.90 -12.58
CA VAL A 14 1.70 1.36 -12.46
C VAL A 14 2.44 1.07 -13.77
N ASN A 15 3.62 1.66 -13.92
CA ASN A 15 4.43 1.50 -15.13
C ASN A 15 4.57 0.01 -15.52
N LYS A 16 4.27 -0.32 -16.78
CA LYS A 16 4.36 -1.70 -17.32
C LYS A 16 5.76 -2.33 -17.22
N ASP A 17 6.79 -1.50 -17.08
CA ASP A 17 8.19 -1.89 -16.96
C ASP A 17 8.63 -1.92 -15.47
N ALA A 18 7.69 -1.83 -14.53
CA ALA A 18 7.97 -1.94 -13.11
C ALA A 18 8.33 -3.39 -12.74
N GLY A 19 9.41 -3.54 -11.98
CA GLY A 19 9.72 -4.78 -11.28
C GLY A 19 8.94 -4.87 -9.98
N PHE A 20 8.84 -6.06 -9.40
CA PHE A 20 8.28 -6.21 -8.07
C PHE A 20 9.06 -7.20 -7.20
N MET A 21 9.02 -6.96 -5.89
CA MET A 21 9.44 -7.89 -4.85
C MET A 21 8.21 -8.36 -4.10
N GLU A 22 8.07 -9.68 -3.92
CA GLU A 22 6.96 -10.30 -3.19
C GLU A 22 7.41 -10.78 -1.81
N PHE A 23 6.55 -10.58 -0.82
CA PHE A 23 6.81 -10.92 0.57
C PHE A 23 5.67 -11.76 1.12
N ASP A 24 6.02 -12.92 1.71
CA ASP A 24 5.10 -13.70 2.52
C ASP A 24 4.91 -13.03 3.88
N LEU A 25 3.94 -12.14 3.95
CA LEU A 25 3.57 -11.50 5.20
C LEU A 25 2.77 -12.42 6.12
N GLY A 26 2.50 -13.68 5.75
CA GLY A 26 1.93 -14.68 6.66
C GLY A 26 2.97 -15.14 7.68
N SER A 27 4.21 -15.37 7.25
CA SER A 27 5.30 -15.84 8.11
C SER A 27 6.03 -14.72 8.87
N ASP A 28 6.59 -15.06 10.02
CA ASP A 28 7.40 -14.11 10.80
C ASP A 28 8.63 -13.64 10.01
N ILE A 29 9.28 -14.56 9.29
CA ILE A 29 10.47 -14.26 8.48
C ILE A 29 10.12 -13.29 7.36
N GLY A 30 9.11 -13.59 6.54
CA GLY A 30 8.74 -12.70 5.43
C GLY A 30 8.26 -11.33 5.90
N TYR A 31 7.62 -11.24 7.08
CA TYR A 31 7.30 -9.96 7.68
C TYR A 31 8.53 -9.18 8.17
N GLN A 32 9.55 -9.85 8.71
CA GLN A 32 10.82 -9.19 9.05
C GLN A 32 11.59 -8.75 7.80
N GLU A 33 11.57 -9.53 6.72
CA GLU A 33 12.16 -9.14 5.43
C GLU A 33 11.48 -7.89 4.86
N TRP A 34 10.15 -7.85 4.90
CA TRP A 34 9.37 -6.66 4.54
C TRP A 34 9.77 -5.43 5.35
N ARG A 35 9.82 -5.56 6.68
CA ARG A 35 10.27 -4.45 7.57
C ARG A 35 11.73 -4.08 7.31
N GLY A 36 12.58 -5.06 7.06
CA GLY A 36 13.99 -4.90 6.74
C GLY A 36 14.18 -4.05 5.48
N MET A 37 13.40 -4.32 4.43
CA MET A 37 13.40 -3.51 3.21
C MET A 37 13.14 -2.03 3.52
N PHE A 38 12.09 -1.69 4.28
CA PHE A 38 11.81 -0.28 4.63
C PHE A 38 12.88 0.35 5.54
N ALA A 39 13.48 -0.44 6.43
CA ALA A 39 14.60 0.03 7.25
C ALA A 39 15.84 0.33 6.39
N GLU A 40 16.15 -0.50 5.40
CA GLU A 40 17.24 -0.27 4.44
C GLU A 40 16.97 0.95 3.55
N LEU A 41 15.71 1.20 3.18
CA LEU A 41 15.28 2.42 2.50
C LEU A 41 15.38 3.69 3.38
N GLY A 42 15.77 3.55 4.65
CA GLY A 42 15.98 4.66 5.57
C GLY A 42 14.69 5.34 6.05
N VAL A 43 13.53 4.65 5.96
CA VAL A 43 12.22 5.23 6.28
C VAL A 43 11.57 4.53 7.46
N LYS A 44 11.23 5.31 8.50
CA LYS A 44 10.41 4.82 9.63
C LYS A 44 8.92 4.72 9.26
N ALA A 45 8.50 5.58 8.33
CA ALA A 45 7.16 5.61 7.74
C ALA A 45 7.30 6.05 6.29
N THR A 46 6.41 5.53 5.45
CA THR A 46 6.47 5.72 4.00
C THR A 46 5.21 6.47 3.55
N LEU A 47 5.38 7.67 2.98
CA LEU A 47 4.28 8.47 2.44
C LEU A 47 3.91 7.99 1.03
N PHE A 48 2.62 7.80 0.81
CA PHE A 48 2.00 7.52 -0.48
C PHE A 48 1.01 8.64 -0.78
N ASN A 49 0.82 8.96 -2.05
CA ASN A 49 0.04 10.13 -2.50
C ASN A 49 -1.36 9.75 -2.97
N GLY A 50 -1.67 8.46 -2.98
CA GLY A 50 -2.99 7.93 -3.19
C GLY A 50 -3.05 6.47 -2.80
N TYR A 51 -4.24 5.91 -2.83
CA TYR A 51 -4.46 4.49 -2.54
C TYR A 51 -5.64 3.94 -3.32
N ILE A 52 -5.66 2.62 -3.48
CA ILE A 52 -6.76 1.86 -4.06
C ILE A 52 -7.14 0.74 -3.08
N LEU A 53 -8.43 0.59 -2.84
CA LEU A 53 -8.99 -0.58 -2.18
C LEU A 53 -9.60 -1.50 -3.24
N GLN A 54 -8.98 -2.67 -3.46
CA GLN A 54 -9.46 -3.69 -4.39
C GLN A 54 -10.19 -4.79 -3.61
N GLN A 55 -11.40 -5.13 -4.04
CA GLN A 55 -12.23 -6.19 -3.44
C GLN A 55 -12.72 -7.15 -4.53
N HIS A 56 -12.95 -8.40 -4.16
CA HIS A 56 -13.30 -9.47 -5.12
C HIS A 56 -14.59 -9.20 -5.91
N ASN A 57 -15.54 -8.46 -5.33
CA ASN A 57 -16.91 -8.27 -5.85
C ASN A 57 -17.29 -6.81 -6.12
N GLN A 58 -16.36 -5.86 -5.98
CA GLN A 58 -16.66 -4.43 -6.13
C GLN A 58 -15.66 -3.77 -7.08
N ASP A 59 -16.09 -2.67 -7.71
CA ASP A 59 -15.19 -1.75 -8.39
C ASP A 59 -14.11 -1.26 -7.41
N ALA A 60 -12.86 -1.19 -7.88
CA ALA A 60 -11.77 -0.70 -7.06
C ALA A 60 -12.06 0.74 -6.64
N GLN A 61 -11.96 1.03 -5.33
CA GLN A 61 -12.17 2.37 -4.80
C GLN A 61 -10.85 3.11 -4.79
N ILE A 62 -10.77 4.24 -5.50
CA ILE A 62 -9.54 5.01 -5.72
C ILE A 62 -9.63 6.32 -4.95
N SER A 63 -8.55 6.71 -4.30
CA SER A 63 -8.40 8.01 -3.65
C SER A 63 -7.05 8.63 -3.95
N THR A 64 -7.05 9.94 -4.22
CA THR A 64 -5.83 10.78 -4.32
C THR A 64 -5.42 11.37 -2.97
N THR A 65 -6.02 10.89 -1.87
CA THR A 65 -5.67 11.34 -0.52
C THR A 65 -4.34 10.69 -0.12
N PRO A 66 -3.33 11.48 0.27
CA PRO A 66 -2.08 10.93 0.74
C PRO A 66 -2.26 10.14 2.05
N VAL A 67 -1.45 9.11 2.24
CA VAL A 67 -1.43 8.26 3.44
C VAL A 67 -0.01 7.85 3.81
N GLN A 68 0.27 7.67 5.09
CA GLN A 68 1.51 7.12 5.61
C GLN A 68 1.31 5.67 6.06
N LEU A 69 2.21 4.80 5.60
CA LEU A 69 2.35 3.43 6.09
C LEU A 69 3.37 3.40 7.23
N HIS A 70 2.93 2.91 8.39
CA HIS A 70 3.76 2.68 9.57
C HIS A 70 3.87 1.18 9.85
N LEU A 71 5.08 0.71 10.15
CA LEU A 71 5.38 -0.70 10.31
C LEU A 71 5.79 -1.02 11.75
N PHE A 72 4.98 -1.81 12.45
CA PHE A 72 5.25 -2.28 13.82
C PHE A 72 5.44 -3.78 13.84
N GLN A 73 5.89 -4.33 14.97
CA GLN A 73 6.09 -5.77 15.09
C GLN A 73 4.76 -6.55 15.03
N HIS A 74 3.69 -5.99 15.60
CA HIS A 74 2.39 -6.66 15.76
C HIS A 74 1.34 -6.25 14.73
N ALA A 75 1.57 -5.20 13.94
CA ALA A 75 0.63 -4.69 12.94
C ALA A 75 1.30 -3.72 11.96
N MET A 76 0.60 -3.43 10.88
CA MET A 76 0.85 -2.26 10.03
C MET A 76 -0.28 -1.25 10.24
N TYR A 77 0.01 0.03 10.13
CA TYR A 77 -1.01 1.08 10.22
C TYR A 77 -0.94 2.01 9.02
N LEU A 78 -2.11 2.38 8.51
CA LEU A 78 -2.30 3.42 7.52
C LEU A 78 -2.89 4.64 8.21
N SER A 79 -2.39 5.83 7.90
CA SER A 79 -2.86 7.07 8.53
C SER A 79 -2.76 8.24 7.55
N PRO A 80 -3.57 9.29 7.71
CA PRO A 80 -3.30 10.54 7.02
C PRO A 80 -1.92 11.10 7.46
N PRO A 81 -1.23 11.88 6.61
CA PRO A 81 0.09 12.42 6.95
C PRO A 81 0.00 13.36 8.16
N PHE A 82 1.00 13.27 9.04
CA PHE A 82 1.15 14.15 10.21
C PHE A 82 0.07 14.01 11.29
N GLU A 83 -0.82 13.04 11.16
CA GLU A 83 -1.84 12.75 12.16
C GLU A 83 -1.33 11.82 13.27
N GLY A 84 -1.93 11.93 14.46
CA GLY A 84 -1.62 11.09 15.61
C GLY A 84 -2.13 9.65 15.49
N ARG A 85 -1.66 8.78 16.40
CA ARG A 85 -2.03 7.34 16.46
C ARG A 85 -3.54 7.07 16.52
N GLU A 86 -4.34 8.04 16.94
CA GLU A 86 -5.80 7.95 17.03
C GLU A 86 -6.50 7.89 15.65
N TYR A 87 -5.82 8.30 14.58
CA TYR A 87 -6.32 8.27 13.20
C TYR A 87 -5.78 7.09 12.38
N TYR A 88 -5.21 6.10 13.06
CA TYR A 88 -4.56 4.98 12.41
C TYR A 88 -5.59 3.89 12.08
N PHE A 89 -5.67 3.53 10.80
CA PHE A 89 -6.33 2.34 10.34
C PHE A 89 -5.38 1.13 10.48
N GLU A 90 -5.75 0.16 11.31
CA GLU A 90 -4.92 -1.00 11.64
C GLU A 90 -5.11 -2.16 10.66
N LEU A 91 -4.00 -2.60 10.07
CA LEU A 91 -3.90 -3.88 9.37
C LEU A 91 -3.30 -4.91 10.34
N VAL A 92 -4.19 -5.62 11.04
CA VAL A 92 -3.81 -6.62 12.04
C VAL A 92 -2.95 -7.71 11.41
N ARG A 93 -1.79 -7.98 12.00
CA ARG A 93 -0.77 -8.91 11.46
C ARG A 93 -1.33 -10.30 11.15
N GLU A 94 -2.28 -10.80 11.95
CA GLU A 94 -2.93 -12.09 11.77
C GLU A 94 -3.80 -12.17 10.50
N ASN A 95 -4.21 -11.04 9.95
CA ASN A 95 -5.06 -10.98 8.76
C ASN A 95 -4.27 -10.71 7.48
N VAL A 96 -3.03 -10.22 7.60
CA VAL A 96 -2.15 -9.95 6.46
C VAL A 96 -1.53 -11.25 5.96
N ARG A 97 -1.43 -11.40 4.64
CA ARG A 97 -0.97 -12.64 4.01
C ARG A 97 0.22 -12.44 3.08
N MET A 98 0.19 -11.38 2.30
CA MET A 98 1.18 -11.14 1.26
C MET A 98 1.31 -9.64 1.01
N ALA A 99 2.48 -9.22 0.57
CA ALA A 99 2.65 -7.92 -0.05
C ALA A 99 3.51 -7.99 -1.29
N LYS A 100 3.30 -7.04 -2.19
CA LYS A 100 4.19 -6.75 -3.31
C LYS A 100 4.65 -5.31 -3.22
N ALA A 101 5.93 -5.06 -3.43
CA ALA A 101 6.48 -3.73 -3.60
C ALA A 101 6.95 -3.55 -5.04
N TYR A 102 6.44 -2.52 -5.71
CA TYR A 102 6.67 -2.24 -7.11
C TYR A 102 7.73 -1.15 -7.27
N PHE A 103 8.76 -1.42 -8.06
CA PHE A 103 9.89 -0.52 -8.26
C PHE A 103 10.11 -0.21 -9.74
N ARG A 104 10.66 0.97 -10.00
CA ARG A 104 11.24 1.33 -11.29
C ARG A 104 12.47 0.45 -11.53
N ILE A 105 12.46 -0.29 -12.63
CA ILE A 105 13.66 -0.92 -13.15
C ILE A 105 14.39 0.12 -13.99
N PRO A 106 15.65 0.46 -13.70
CA PRO A 106 16.42 1.34 -14.55
C PRO A 106 16.60 0.72 -15.96
N PRO A 107 16.47 1.50 -17.04
CA PRO A 107 16.45 0.98 -18.41
C PRO A 107 17.75 0.33 -18.86
N ASP A 108 18.84 0.56 -18.12
CA ASP A 108 20.19 0.05 -18.34
C ASP A 108 20.52 -1.24 -17.56
N VAL A 109 19.59 -1.73 -16.72
CA VAL A 109 19.81 -2.93 -15.90
C VAL A 109 19.33 -4.19 -16.64
N ASN A 110 20.25 -5.10 -16.95
CA ASN A 110 19.95 -6.43 -17.49
C ASN A 110 19.39 -7.35 -16.38
N GLU A 111 18.61 -8.38 -16.71
CA GLU A 111 18.02 -9.33 -15.76
C GLU A 111 19.05 -9.93 -14.79
N ALA A 112 20.25 -10.28 -15.29
CA ALA A 112 21.34 -10.79 -14.45
C ALA A 112 21.89 -9.76 -13.44
N ALA A 113 21.68 -8.46 -13.70
CA ALA A 113 22.06 -7.38 -12.80
C ALA A 113 20.94 -6.99 -11.81
N LEU A 114 19.73 -7.56 -11.96
CA LEU A 114 18.66 -7.42 -10.97
C LEU A 114 18.85 -8.36 -9.77
N GLU A 115 19.63 -9.43 -9.93
CA GLU A 115 19.96 -10.33 -8.82
C GLU A 115 20.79 -9.60 -7.76
N GLY A 116 20.22 -9.41 -6.57
CA GLY A 116 20.85 -8.65 -5.49
C GLY A 116 20.80 -7.13 -5.66
N HIS A 117 20.13 -6.61 -6.70
CA HIS A 117 19.87 -5.19 -6.83
C HIS A 117 18.96 -4.73 -5.69
N LYS A 118 19.35 -3.62 -5.04
CA LYS A 118 18.59 -2.98 -3.97
C LYS A 118 17.99 -1.68 -4.51
N PRO A 119 16.69 -1.65 -4.85
CA PRO A 119 16.05 -0.45 -5.35
C PRO A 119 16.15 0.69 -4.35
N SER A 120 16.29 1.92 -4.83
CA SER A 120 16.24 3.08 -3.95
C SER A 120 14.79 3.39 -3.55
N ARG A 121 14.62 4.23 -2.52
CA ARG A 121 13.29 4.73 -2.16
C ARG A 121 12.66 5.48 -3.33
N ASP A 122 13.48 6.15 -4.14
CA ASP A 122 13.00 6.93 -5.27
C ASP A 122 12.52 6.07 -6.43
N ASP A 123 12.81 4.78 -6.40
CA ASP A 123 12.32 3.85 -7.40
C ASP A 123 10.98 3.22 -6.99
N LEU A 124 10.54 3.38 -5.74
CA LEU A 124 9.28 2.78 -5.27
C LEU A 124 8.05 3.47 -5.90
N TYR A 125 7.27 2.70 -6.67
CA TYR A 125 6.04 3.16 -7.33
C TYR A 125 4.80 2.92 -6.48
N ALA A 126 4.65 1.70 -5.96
CA ALA A 126 3.45 1.29 -5.26
C ALA A 126 3.72 0.10 -4.34
N LEU A 127 2.79 -0.16 -3.44
CA LEU A 127 2.72 -1.37 -2.65
C LEU A 127 1.34 -1.99 -2.79
N ASP A 128 1.25 -3.30 -2.82
CA ASP A 128 0.03 -4.04 -2.57
C ASP A 128 0.14 -4.82 -1.26
N ILE A 129 -0.94 -4.84 -0.48
CA ILE A 129 -1.03 -5.59 0.76
C ILE A 129 -2.33 -6.41 0.75
N TRP A 130 -2.22 -7.74 0.72
CA TRP A 130 -3.35 -8.65 0.78
C TRP A 130 -3.72 -8.97 2.22
N VAL A 131 -5.02 -8.81 2.51
CA VAL A 131 -5.61 -9.05 3.83
C VAL A 131 -6.80 -10.00 3.70
N THR A 132 -6.95 -10.93 4.63
CA THR A 132 -8.10 -11.84 4.73
C THR A 132 -8.88 -11.60 6.02
N GLY A 133 -10.20 -11.49 5.95
CA GLY A 133 -11.08 -11.43 7.12
C GLY A 133 -11.53 -10.03 7.53
N GLY A 134 -12.59 -9.97 8.34
CA GLY A 134 -13.24 -8.75 8.81
C GLY A 134 -12.32 -7.85 9.64
N THR A 135 -12.58 -6.54 9.59
CA THR A 135 -11.91 -5.52 10.38
C THR A 135 -11.94 -5.89 11.86
N GLY A 136 -10.78 -6.16 12.46
CA GLY A 136 -10.67 -6.26 13.91
C GLY A 136 -11.07 -4.92 14.52
N GLY A 137 -12.05 -4.94 15.43
CA GLY A 137 -12.54 -3.75 16.11
C GLY A 137 -11.43 -3.09 16.92
N GLY A 138 -11.03 -1.89 16.49
CA GLY A 138 -10.08 -1.03 17.20
C GLY A 138 -10.28 0.41 16.75
N GLY A 139 -11.10 1.18 17.48
CA GLY A 139 -11.27 2.63 17.34
C GLY A 139 -12.05 3.09 16.11
N GLU A 140 -12.87 4.14 16.26
CA GLU A 140 -13.73 4.71 15.21
C GLU A 140 -12.92 5.42 14.11
N PHE A 141 -12.15 4.68 13.34
CA PHE A 141 -11.69 5.08 12.01
C PHE A 141 -11.91 3.91 11.05
N SER A 142 -13.19 3.70 10.70
CA SER A 142 -13.57 2.74 9.68
C SER A 142 -12.89 3.12 8.36
N ALA A 143 -12.66 2.16 7.47
CA ALA A 143 -12.26 2.45 6.09
C ALA A 143 -13.19 3.50 5.43
N SER A 144 -14.45 3.60 5.86
CA SER A 144 -15.40 4.66 5.48
C SER A 144 -15.01 6.09 5.93
N SER A 145 -14.08 6.24 6.87
CA SER A 145 -13.53 7.53 7.30
C SER A 145 -12.42 8.01 6.35
N LEU A 146 -11.67 7.07 5.76
CA LEU A 146 -10.75 7.35 4.65
C LEU A 146 -11.51 7.54 3.32
N LEU A 147 -12.65 6.87 3.19
CA LEU A 147 -13.51 6.83 2.01
C LEU A 147 -14.80 7.59 2.29
N LYS A 148 -14.79 8.93 2.19
CA LYS A 148 -16.04 9.72 2.21
C LYS A 148 -16.92 9.32 1.01
N GLY A 149 -17.81 8.36 1.22
CA GLY A 149 -18.78 7.90 0.21
C GLY A 149 -19.33 6.49 0.47
N ASN A 150 -20.47 6.45 1.16
CA ASN A 150 -21.49 5.38 1.23
C ASN A 150 -21.19 4.05 1.96
N ASP A 151 -22.06 3.81 2.95
CA ASP A 151 -22.62 2.56 3.49
C ASP A 151 -21.83 1.26 3.37
N LEU A 152 -21.40 0.73 4.51
CA LEU A 152 -20.84 -0.61 4.64
C LEU A 152 -21.29 -1.28 5.95
N ASP A 153 -22.58 -1.58 6.03
CA ASP A 153 -23.13 -2.58 6.97
C ASP A 153 -23.85 -3.66 6.16
N SER A 154 -23.10 -4.63 5.60
CA SER A 154 -23.59 -6.02 5.39
C SER A 154 -22.66 -6.85 4.50
N LEU A 155 -21.67 -7.56 5.06
CA LEU A 155 -21.04 -8.72 4.41
C LEU A 155 -20.66 -9.69 5.54
N GLY A 156 -21.29 -10.86 5.70
CA GLY A 156 -21.32 -11.96 4.74
C GLY A 156 -20.25 -12.98 5.14
N SER A 157 -20.63 -14.18 5.59
CA SER A 157 -19.77 -15.18 6.25
C SER A 157 -18.82 -15.95 5.30
N GLY A 158 -18.15 -15.25 4.39
CA GLY A 158 -17.03 -15.77 3.59
C GLY A 158 -15.75 -15.03 3.98
N SER A 159 -14.59 -15.68 3.87
CA SER A 159 -13.29 -15.03 4.08
C SER A 159 -13.02 -14.03 2.95
N GLU A 160 -13.61 -12.84 3.03
CA GLU A 160 -13.41 -11.76 2.06
C GLU A 160 -11.94 -11.33 2.07
N GLN A 161 -11.34 -11.31 0.88
CA GLN A 161 -9.98 -10.84 0.65
C GLN A 161 -10.03 -9.41 0.11
N LYS A 162 -9.11 -8.58 0.59
CA LYS A 162 -8.94 -7.19 0.14
C LYS A 162 -7.47 -6.93 -0.19
N ILE A 163 -7.23 -6.10 -1.20
CA ILE A 163 -5.90 -5.54 -1.49
C ILE A 163 -5.93 -4.05 -1.15
N TYR A 164 -5.02 -3.64 -0.28
CA TYR A 164 -4.69 -2.23 -0.08
C TYR A 164 -3.51 -1.89 -0.96
N THR A 165 -3.76 -1.13 -2.03
CA THR A 165 -2.72 -0.62 -2.92
C THR A 165 -2.37 0.80 -2.51
N LEU A 166 -1.11 1.06 -2.17
CA LEU A 166 -0.61 2.39 -1.84
C LEU A 166 0.24 2.90 -3.00
N ILE A 167 0.00 4.12 -3.47
CA ILE A 167 0.54 4.63 -4.73
C ILE A 167 1.35 5.90 -4.50
N TYR A 168 2.59 5.93 -5.00
CA TYR A 168 3.40 7.15 -5.06
C TYR A 168 2.99 8.04 -6.24
N GLU A 169 2.88 7.44 -7.42
CA GLU A 169 2.57 8.12 -8.67
C GLU A 169 1.86 7.16 -9.63
N ALA A 170 0.71 7.59 -10.17
CA ALA A 170 -0.01 6.88 -11.22
C ALA A 170 -1.03 7.80 -11.91
N ARG A 171 -1.29 7.53 -13.19
CA ARG A 171 -2.47 8.04 -13.89
C ARG A 171 -3.43 6.89 -14.13
N ILE A 172 -4.60 6.96 -13.51
CA ILE A 172 -5.57 5.88 -13.52
C ILE A 172 -6.80 6.34 -14.28
N LYS A 173 -7.16 5.62 -15.34
CA LYS A 173 -8.39 5.86 -16.08
C LYS A 173 -9.37 4.75 -15.80
N THR A 174 -10.55 5.09 -15.27
CA THR A 174 -11.68 4.17 -15.12
C THR A 174 -12.74 4.51 -16.16
N ASP A 175 -13.83 3.72 -16.20
CA ASP A 175 -14.97 4.01 -17.07
C ASP A 175 -15.68 5.33 -16.72
N ARG A 176 -15.49 5.82 -15.48
CA ARG A 176 -16.20 6.99 -14.94
C ARG A 176 -15.30 8.21 -14.81
N ASP A 177 -14.06 8.02 -14.39
CA ASP A 177 -13.18 9.11 -13.93
C ASP A 177 -11.73 8.90 -14.35
N GLU A 178 -10.95 9.98 -14.30
CA GLU A 178 -9.50 9.96 -14.43
C GLU A 178 -8.88 10.50 -13.13
N TYR A 179 -7.96 9.74 -12.57
CA TYR A 179 -7.24 10.06 -11.34
C TYR A 179 -5.77 10.32 -11.66
N ASP A 180 -5.26 11.48 -11.24
CA ASP A 180 -3.86 11.85 -11.39
C ASP A 180 -3.19 11.92 -10.01
N ILE A 181 -2.51 10.84 -9.63
CA ILE A 181 -1.73 10.74 -8.39
C ILE A 181 -0.31 11.14 -8.74
N ARG A 182 0.13 12.29 -8.26
CA ARG A 182 1.48 12.81 -8.53
C ARG A 182 2.40 12.60 -7.37
N ARG A 183 3.66 12.31 -7.68
CA ARG A 183 4.71 12.27 -6.68
C ARG A 183 4.90 13.65 -6.06
N PHE A 184 4.79 13.76 -4.75
CA PHE A 184 5.23 14.94 -4.02
C PHE A 184 6.75 14.99 -3.97
N GLU A 185 7.34 16.08 -4.47
CA GLU A 185 8.75 16.40 -4.26
C GLU A 185 8.92 16.95 -2.83
N SER A 186 9.71 16.28 -2.01
CA SER A 186 9.81 16.51 -0.55
C SER A 186 10.23 17.93 -0.13
N GLU A 187 10.70 18.76 -1.05
CA GLU A 187 11.16 20.13 -0.79
C GLU A 187 10.05 21.04 -0.21
N GLN A 188 8.77 20.71 -0.44
CA GLN A 188 7.65 21.53 0.03
C GLN A 188 7.25 21.28 1.50
N LEU A 189 7.61 20.15 2.10
CA LEU A 189 7.24 19.83 3.49
C LEU A 189 8.29 20.30 4.51
N PHE A 190 9.57 20.34 4.14
CA PHE A 190 10.66 20.75 5.03
C PHE A 190 11.11 22.21 4.80
N GLY A 191 10.66 22.85 3.71
CA GLY A 191 10.98 24.24 3.40
C GLY A 191 10.17 25.29 4.17
N GLN A 192 9.11 24.91 4.88
CA GLN A 192 8.27 25.85 5.65
C GLN A 192 8.62 25.98 7.13
N GLU A 193 9.59 25.21 7.66
CA GLU A 193 10.05 25.37 9.06
C GLU A 193 11.18 26.41 9.23
N ARG A 194 11.48 27.22 8.21
CA ARG A 194 12.44 28.32 8.34
C ARG A 194 11.98 29.56 7.59
N ASN A 195 11.07 30.31 8.19
CA ASN A 195 11.03 31.78 8.11
C ASN A 195 10.37 32.35 9.36
#